data_AF-A0A7S3KRG0-F1
#
_entry.id   AF-A0A7S3KRG0-F1
#
_cell.length_a   1.000
_cell.length_b   1.000
_cell.length_c   1.000
_cell.angle_alpha   90.00
_cell.angle_beta   90.00
_cell.angle_gamma   90.00
#
_symmetry.space_group_name_H-M   'P 1'
#
loop_
_entity.id
_entity.type
_entity.pdbx_description
1 polymer ?
#
loop_
_entity_poly.entity_id
_entity_poly.type
_entity_poly.pdbx_seq_one_letter_code
_entity_poly.pdbx_strand_id
1 'polypeptide(L)'
;TNMAWLFGGKKKKAKKEAPKVDVNATKKKMDDQVKFVEMNINKYEKQIDDIKTKAKQALQKKDKKKAIMFMKKKKMYEAEISKLDGMRLMMEQQKLNMESQMNNKNVFDVMAEGNRAVEELAKEADIDKFEDIREKHEEIEERNEEINDFFANYAEDQVADC
;
A
#
# COMPACT_ATOMS: atom_id res chain seq x y z
N THR A 1 -45.11 15.76 -34.00
CA THR A 1 -44.01 14.76 -34.05
C THR A 1 -42.71 15.46 -34.38
N ASN A 2 -41.77 15.48 -33.43
CA ASN A 2 -40.30 15.59 -33.62
C ASN A 2 -39.68 15.73 -32.21
N MET A 3 -39.17 14.64 -31.62
CA MET A 3 -37.82 14.09 -31.80
C MET A 3 -36.69 14.89 -31.12
N ALA A 4 -36.94 15.54 -29.98
CA ALA A 4 -35.87 16.16 -29.16
C ALA A 4 -35.44 15.31 -27.93
N TRP A 5 -36.05 14.14 -27.71
CA TRP A 5 -35.79 13.29 -26.53
C TRP A 5 -34.87 12.08 -26.81
N LEU A 6 -34.50 11.84 -28.07
CA LEU A 6 -33.76 10.64 -28.52
C LEU A 6 -32.24 10.84 -28.68
N PHE A 7 -31.69 12.02 -28.39
CA PHE A 7 -30.24 12.25 -28.37
C PHE A 7 -29.75 12.68 -26.99
N GLY A 8 -29.62 11.69 -26.11
CA GLY A 8 -28.45 11.47 -25.25
C GLY A 8 -27.66 12.66 -24.69
N GLY A 9 -28.31 13.64 -24.07
CA GLY A 9 -27.63 14.61 -23.22
C GLY A 9 -27.26 14.00 -21.87
N LYS A 10 -26.18 13.21 -21.79
CA LYS A 10 -25.54 12.87 -20.51
C LYS A 10 -25.12 14.19 -19.85
N LYS A 11 -25.93 14.72 -18.92
CA LYS A 11 -25.43 15.65 -17.91
C LYS A 11 -24.24 14.96 -17.26
N LYS A 12 -23.02 15.45 -17.51
CA LYS A 12 -21.82 15.09 -16.75
C LYS A 12 -22.19 15.33 -15.29
N LYS A 13 -22.54 14.27 -14.56
CA LYS A 13 -22.53 14.32 -13.10
C LYS A 13 -21.12 14.75 -12.77
N ALA A 14 -20.96 15.96 -12.22
CA ALA A 14 -19.70 16.37 -11.63
C ALA A 14 -19.24 15.20 -10.75
N LYS A 15 -18.11 14.59 -11.10
CA LYS A 15 -17.46 13.60 -10.24
C LYS A 15 -17.33 14.33 -8.91
N LYS A 16 -18.12 13.95 -7.90
CA LYS A 16 -17.82 14.35 -6.52
C LYS A 16 -16.37 13.93 -6.33
N GLU A 17 -15.47 14.89 -6.19
CA GLU A 17 -14.08 14.59 -5.90
C GLU A 17 -14.07 13.65 -4.71
N ALA A 18 -13.43 12.49 -4.88
CA ALA A 18 -13.28 11.56 -3.78
C ALA A 18 -12.65 12.35 -2.61
N PRO A 19 -13.12 12.18 -1.37
CA PRO A 19 -12.57 12.90 -0.24
C PRO A 19 -11.05 12.69 -0.23
N LYS A 20 -10.29 13.79 -0.18
CA LYS A 20 -8.82 13.73 -0.12
C LYS A 20 -8.45 12.92 1.13
N VAL A 21 -7.96 11.71 0.92
CA VAL A 21 -7.50 10.85 2.01
C VAL A 21 -6.17 11.39 2.48
N ASP A 22 -6.10 11.78 3.75
CA ASP A 22 -4.83 12.14 4.38
C ASP A 22 -4.03 10.86 4.64
N VAL A 23 -3.02 10.65 3.79
CA VAL A 23 -2.11 9.49 3.82
C VAL A 23 -1.38 9.43 5.16
N ASN A 24 -0.91 10.56 5.70
CA ASN A 24 -0.16 10.61 6.95
C ASN A 24 -1.05 10.32 8.16
N ALA A 25 -2.25 10.90 8.19
CA ALA A 25 -3.23 10.59 9.22
C ALA A 25 -3.64 9.11 9.19
N THR A 26 -3.74 8.51 8.00
CA THR A 26 -4.05 7.10 7.82
C THR A 26 -2.92 6.19 8.32
N LYS A 27 -1.66 6.50 7.98
CA LYS A 27 -0.48 5.80 8.53
C LYS A 27 -0.45 5.84 10.06
N LYS A 28 -0.71 7.01 10.65
CA LYS A 28 -0.77 7.14 12.12
C LYS A 28 -1.85 6.25 12.75
N LYS A 29 -3.03 6.15 12.14
CA LYS A 29 -4.08 5.23 12.62
C LYS A 29 -3.64 3.77 12.55
N MET A 30 -2.92 3.39 11.50
CA MET A 30 -2.32 2.04 11.41
C MET A 30 -1.28 1.81 12.50
N ASP A 31 -0.43 2.80 12.82
CA ASP A 31 0.53 2.70 13.93
C ASP A 31 -0.15 2.50 15.28
N ASP A 32 -1.21 3.26 15.54
CA ASP A 32 -1.98 3.16 16.77
C ASP A 32 -2.64 1.76 16.86
N GLN A 33 -3.11 1.21 15.73
CA GLN A 33 -3.69 -0.13 15.67
C GLN A 33 -2.65 -1.24 15.84
N VAL A 34 -1.46 -1.10 15.25
CA VAL A 34 -0.34 -2.03 15.45
C VAL A 34 0.01 -2.12 16.94
N LYS A 35 0.17 -0.99 17.62
CA LYS A 35 0.44 -0.96 19.07
C LYS A 35 -0.65 -1.65 19.88
N PHE A 36 -1.91 -1.42 19.52
CA PHE A 36 -3.03 -2.08 20.19
C PHE A 36 -3.02 -3.60 20.01
N VAL A 37 -2.68 -4.07 18.81
CA VAL A 37 -2.52 -5.50 18.49
C VAL A 37 -1.38 -6.11 19.32
N GLU A 38 -0.22 -5.46 19.39
CA GLU A 38 0.93 -5.90 20.19
C GLU A 38 0.60 -5.99 21.69
N MET A 39 -0.14 -5.01 22.23
CA MET A 39 -0.61 -5.07 23.61
C MET A 39 -1.50 -6.29 23.88
N ASN A 40 -2.36 -6.68 22.92
CA ASN A 40 -3.20 -7.86 23.04
C ASN A 40 -2.42 -9.17 22.92
N ILE A 41 -1.42 -9.24 22.03
CA ILE A 41 -0.51 -10.38 21.93
C ILE A 41 0.18 -10.61 23.27
N ASN A 42 0.84 -9.57 23.81
CA ASN A 42 1.53 -9.62 25.11
C ASN A 42 0.59 -10.06 26.25
N LYS A 43 -0.66 -9.61 26.22
CA LYS A 43 -1.69 -10.02 27.20
C LYS A 43 -1.99 -11.51 27.08
N TYR A 44 -2.18 -12.04 25.87
CA TYR A 44 -2.47 -13.46 25.66
C TYR A 44 -1.27 -14.36 26.00
N GLU A 45 -0.04 -13.92 25.74
CA GLU A 45 1.17 -14.64 26.13
C GLU A 45 1.26 -14.81 27.65
N LYS A 46 1.05 -13.73 28.41
CA LYS A 46 0.99 -13.80 29.89
C LYS A 46 -0.11 -14.76 30.36
N GLN A 47 -1.29 -14.73 29.74
CA GLN A 47 -2.37 -15.65 30.06
C GLN A 47 -2.03 -17.11 29.73
N ILE A 48 -1.26 -17.35 28.67
CA ILE A 48 -0.76 -18.70 28.32
C ILE A 48 0.16 -19.22 29.42
N ASP A 49 1.04 -18.39 29.97
CA ASP A 49 1.96 -18.83 31.04
C ASP A 49 1.23 -19.17 32.35
N ASP A 50 0.22 -18.40 32.71
CA ASP A 50 -0.69 -18.73 33.82
C ASP A 50 -1.41 -20.07 33.57
N ILE A 51 -1.89 -20.29 32.34
CA ILE A 51 -2.57 -21.53 31.95
C ILE A 51 -1.63 -22.73 32.01
N LYS A 52 -0.38 -22.59 31.55
CA LYS A 52 0.64 -23.65 31.65
C LYS A 52 0.86 -24.05 33.12
N THR A 53 0.96 -23.08 34.01
CA THR A 53 1.12 -23.33 35.45
C THR A 53 -0.08 -24.06 36.04
N LYS A 54 -1.31 -23.60 35.72
CA LYS A 54 -2.55 -24.24 36.17
C LYS A 54 -2.72 -25.66 35.61
N ALA A 55 -2.31 -25.91 34.37
CA ALA A 55 -2.31 -27.24 33.76
C ALA A 55 -1.35 -28.20 34.49
N LYS A 56 -0.13 -27.76 34.80
CA LYS A 56 0.84 -28.55 35.59
C LYS A 56 0.29 -28.89 36.98
N GLN A 57 -0.32 -27.93 37.67
CA GLN A 57 -0.94 -28.16 38.98
C GLN A 57 -2.11 -29.16 38.91
N ALA A 58 -2.93 -29.12 37.85
CA ALA A 58 -4.00 -30.09 37.65
C ALA A 58 -3.45 -31.51 37.43
N LEU A 59 -2.35 -31.65 36.67
CA LEU A 59 -1.68 -32.94 36.49
C LEU A 59 -1.09 -33.49 37.79
N GLN A 60 -0.47 -32.65 38.62
CA GLN A 60 0.04 -33.05 39.95
C GLN A 60 -1.09 -33.58 40.85
N LYS A 61 -2.29 -33.01 40.73
CA LYS A 61 -3.51 -33.48 41.40
C LYS A 61 -4.18 -34.68 40.72
N LYS A 62 -3.54 -35.26 39.69
CA LYS A 62 -4.06 -36.36 38.85
C LYS A 62 -5.37 -36.04 38.13
N ASP A 63 -5.75 -34.76 38.01
CA ASP A 63 -6.94 -34.29 37.30
C ASP A 63 -6.63 -34.05 35.82
N LYS A 64 -6.60 -35.14 35.06
CA LYS A 64 -6.30 -35.12 33.63
C LYS A 64 -7.34 -34.35 32.82
N LYS A 65 -8.63 -34.41 33.20
CA LYS A 65 -9.70 -33.71 32.48
C LYS A 65 -9.52 -32.20 32.56
N LYS A 66 -9.24 -31.68 33.75
CA LYS A 66 -8.98 -30.25 33.94
C LYS A 66 -7.69 -29.78 33.28
N ALA A 67 -6.64 -30.59 33.30
CA ALA A 67 -5.40 -30.29 32.56
C ALA A 67 -5.67 -30.17 31.05
N ILE A 68 -6.45 -31.07 30.46
CA ILE A 68 -6.84 -31.00 29.04
C ILE A 68 -7.64 -29.72 28.74
N MET A 69 -8.56 -29.33 29.62
CA MET A 69 -9.32 -28.07 29.46
C MET A 69 -8.38 -26.87 29.41
N PHE A 70 -7.39 -26.79 30.29
CA PHE A 70 -6.38 -25.73 30.25
C PHE A 70 -5.57 -25.75 28.95
N MET A 71 -5.15 -26.93 28.49
CA MET A 71 -4.40 -27.05 27.23
C MET A 71 -5.23 -26.64 26.01
N LYS A 72 -6.55 -26.91 25.98
CA LYS A 72 -7.45 -26.39 24.94
C LYS A 72 -7.52 -24.86 24.98
N LYS A 73 -7.64 -24.27 26.17
CA LYS A 73 -7.65 -22.81 26.32
C LYS A 73 -6.34 -22.17 25.87
N LYS A 74 -5.19 -22.79 26.18
CA LYS A 74 -3.88 -22.37 25.66
C LYS A 74 -3.89 -22.33 24.13
N LYS A 75 -4.32 -23.41 23.46
CA LYS A 75 -4.39 -23.47 21.99
C LYS A 75 -5.29 -22.38 21.39
N MET A 76 -6.38 -22.03 22.05
CA MET A 76 -7.25 -20.92 21.61
C MET A 76 -6.52 -19.57 21.64
N TYR A 77 -5.73 -19.29 22.68
CA TYR A 77 -4.93 -18.07 22.74
C TYR A 77 -3.76 -18.07 21.74
N GLU A 78 -3.11 -19.22 21.51
CA GLU A 78 -2.08 -19.35 20.47
C GLU A 78 -2.65 -19.06 19.07
N ALA A 79 -3.86 -19.54 18.78
CA ALA A 79 -4.54 -19.24 17.53
C ALA A 79 -4.89 -17.75 17.39
N GLU A 80 -5.36 -17.11 18.45
CA GLU A 80 -5.67 -15.67 18.42
C GLU A 80 -4.40 -14.82 18.27
N ILE A 81 -3.30 -15.18 18.94
CA ILE A 81 -1.98 -14.53 18.75
C ILE A 81 -1.56 -14.63 17.30
N SER A 82 -1.59 -15.82 16.69
CA SER A 82 -1.20 -16.01 15.28
C SER A 82 -2.02 -15.14 14.32
N LYS A 83 -3.33 -15.02 14.55
CA LYS A 83 -4.20 -14.12 13.78
C LYS A 83 -3.82 -12.66 13.97
N LEU A 84 -3.55 -12.23 15.20
CA LEU A 84 -3.14 -10.87 15.53
C LEU A 84 -1.79 -10.51 14.91
N ASP A 85 -0.81 -11.41 14.95
CA ASP A 85 0.48 -11.24 14.28
C ASP A 85 0.30 -11.06 12.76
N GLY A 86 -0.56 -11.88 12.13
CA GLY A 86 -0.88 -11.73 10.71
C GLY A 86 -1.50 -10.36 10.38
N MET A 87 -2.39 -9.86 11.24
CA MET A 87 -2.96 -8.51 11.09
C MET A 87 -1.90 -7.41 11.26
N ARG A 88 -0.96 -7.56 12.20
CA ARG A 88 0.15 -6.62 12.39
C ARG A 88 1.00 -6.53 11.12
N LEU A 89 1.46 -7.68 10.61
CA LEU A 89 2.30 -7.75 9.41
C LEU A 89 1.60 -7.16 8.19
N MET A 90 0.31 -7.42 8.01
CA MET A 90 -0.48 -6.84 6.92
C MET A 90 -0.52 -5.31 7.00
N MET A 91 -0.70 -4.74 8.19
CA MET A 91 -0.70 -3.29 8.38
C MET A 91 0.68 -2.68 8.13
N GLU A 92 1.75 -3.32 8.58
CA GLU A 92 3.13 -2.90 8.31
C GLU A 92 3.45 -2.92 6.81
N GLN A 93 3.09 -3.99 6.11
CA GLN A 93 3.23 -4.08 4.66
C GLN A 93 2.44 -2.98 3.92
N GLN A 94 1.20 -2.71 4.37
CA GLN A 94 0.38 -1.66 3.78
C GLN A 94 1.01 -0.27 3.96
N LYS A 95 1.63 0.00 5.12
CA LYS A 95 2.36 1.26 5.34
C LYS A 95 3.54 1.41 4.39
N LEU A 96 4.34 0.35 4.20
CA LEU A 96 5.46 0.35 3.26
C LEU A 96 4.98 0.63 1.83
N ASN A 97 3.88 -0.01 1.41
CA ASN A 97 3.27 0.28 0.12
C ASN A 97 2.83 1.76 0.01
N MET A 98 2.18 2.32 1.04
CA MET A 98 1.81 3.74 1.04
C MET A 98 3.01 4.68 0.91
N GLU A 99 4.14 4.34 1.54
CA GLU A 99 5.40 5.10 1.41
C GLU A 99 5.95 5.03 -0.01
N SER A 100 6.00 3.84 -0.61
CA SER A 100 6.39 3.66 -2.00
C SER A 100 5.50 4.47 -2.96
N GLN A 101 4.17 4.41 -2.79
CA GLN A 101 3.25 5.19 -3.63
C GLN A 101 3.43 6.71 -3.45
N MET A 102 3.76 7.17 -2.25
CA MET A 102 4.06 8.58 -2.01
C MET A 102 5.34 9.02 -2.71
N ASN A 103 6.39 8.18 -2.70
CA ASN A 103 7.62 8.44 -3.45
C ASN A 103 7.36 8.48 -4.95
N ASN A 104 6.61 7.51 -5.49
CA ASN A 104 6.22 7.49 -6.89
C ASN A 104 5.48 8.78 -7.27
N LYS A 105 4.50 9.21 -6.45
CA LYS A 105 3.79 10.47 -6.67
C LYS A 105 4.75 11.67 -6.72
N ASN A 106 5.70 11.75 -5.79
CA ASN A 106 6.67 12.86 -5.77
C ASN A 106 7.53 12.89 -7.04
N VAL A 107 7.98 11.73 -7.52
CA VAL A 107 8.72 11.63 -8.79
C VAL A 107 7.83 12.10 -9.95
N PHE A 108 6.58 11.64 -10.01
CA PHE A 108 5.63 12.08 -11.03
C PHE A 108 5.38 13.59 -11.00
N ASP A 109 5.24 14.20 -9.81
CA ASP A 109 5.04 15.65 -9.68
C ASP A 109 6.27 16.41 -10.23
N VAL A 110 7.48 15.98 -9.88
CA VAL A 110 8.73 16.58 -10.38
C VAL A 110 8.88 16.42 -11.89
N MET A 111 8.56 15.24 -12.44
CA MET A 111 8.56 15.03 -13.89
C MET A 111 7.55 15.94 -14.60
N ALA A 112 6.36 16.11 -14.01
CA ALA A 112 5.36 17.02 -14.56
C ALA A 112 5.81 18.48 -14.55
N GLU A 113 6.50 18.92 -13.49
CA GLU A 113 7.11 20.25 -13.42
C GLU A 113 8.24 20.41 -14.45
N GLY A 114 9.11 19.41 -14.58
CA GLY A 114 10.17 19.39 -15.59
C GLY A 114 9.62 19.50 -17.01
N ASN A 115 8.56 18.75 -17.34
CA ASN A 115 7.91 18.82 -18.65
C ASN A 115 7.33 20.21 -18.92
N ARG A 116 6.71 20.86 -17.92
CA ARG A 116 6.23 22.24 -18.07
C ARG A 116 7.37 23.22 -18.31
N ALA A 117 8.49 23.08 -17.59
CA ALA A 117 9.67 23.91 -17.81
C ALA A 117 10.25 23.72 -19.22
N VAL A 118 10.28 22.48 -19.73
CA VAL A 118 10.68 22.18 -21.12
C VAL A 118 9.73 22.86 -22.12
N GLU A 119 8.41 22.78 -21.89
CA GLU A 119 7.43 23.47 -22.74
C GLU A 119 7.58 24.99 -22.72
N GLU A 120 7.86 25.59 -21.56
CA GLU A 120 8.08 27.03 -21.43
C GLU A 120 9.34 27.48 -22.15
N LEU A 121 10.46 26.77 -21.96
CA LEU A 121 11.70 27.01 -22.71
C LEU A 121 11.52 26.84 -24.22
N ALA A 122 10.70 25.88 -24.65
CA ALA A 122 10.39 25.67 -26.06
C ALA A 122 9.53 26.82 -26.65
N LYS A 123 8.66 27.43 -25.85
CA LYS A 123 7.83 28.59 -26.26
C LYS A 123 8.62 29.89 -26.28
N GLU A 124 9.56 30.09 -25.33
CA GLU A 124 10.49 31.23 -25.38
C GLU A 124 11.40 31.19 -26.61
N ALA A 125 11.55 30.03 -27.24
CA ALA A 125 12.31 29.84 -28.48
C ALA A 125 11.55 30.24 -29.77
N ASP A 126 10.40 30.93 -29.67
CA ASP A 126 9.39 31.19 -30.72
C ASP A 126 9.87 31.26 -32.21
N ILE A 127 9.43 30.22 -32.95
CA ILE A 127 8.63 30.18 -34.20
C ILE A 127 9.24 30.02 -35.62
N ASP A 128 10.45 30.48 -35.97
CA ASP A 128 10.88 30.42 -37.41
C ASP A 128 11.70 29.19 -37.85
N LYS A 129 11.95 28.19 -36.98
CA LYS A 129 12.83 27.03 -37.27
C LYS A 129 12.14 25.66 -37.17
N PHE A 130 10.91 25.60 -37.63
CA PHE A 130 9.99 24.46 -37.51
C PHE A 130 10.50 23.13 -38.12
N GLU A 131 11.52 23.15 -38.99
CA GLU A 131 12.08 21.95 -39.63
C GLU A 131 13.09 21.17 -38.77
N ASP A 132 13.89 21.84 -37.91
CA ASP A 132 14.89 21.18 -37.04
C ASP A 132 14.25 20.40 -35.87
N ILE A 133 12.99 20.69 -35.50
CA ILE A 133 12.33 20.05 -34.34
C ILE A 133 11.77 18.67 -34.68
N ARG A 134 11.54 18.38 -35.97
CA ARG A 134 11.20 17.03 -36.44
C ARG A 134 12.30 16.02 -36.08
N GLU A 135 13.56 16.45 -36.06
CA GLU A 135 14.73 15.67 -35.63
C GLU A 135 14.75 15.44 -34.10
N LYS A 136 14.26 16.42 -33.32
CA LYS A 136 14.09 16.29 -31.85
C LYS A 136 12.89 15.44 -31.41
N HIS A 137 11.92 15.23 -32.30
CA HIS A 137 10.81 14.31 -32.04
C HIS A 137 11.30 12.84 -32.01
N GLU A 138 12.29 12.52 -32.85
CA GLU A 138 12.94 11.20 -32.89
C GLU A 138 13.83 10.97 -31.64
N GLU A 139 14.57 11.97 -31.14
CA GLU A 139 15.31 11.88 -29.85
C GLU A 139 14.40 11.79 -28.60
N ILE A 140 13.13 12.20 -28.69
CA ILE A 140 12.14 12.05 -27.61
C ILE A 140 11.50 10.65 -27.63
N GLU A 141 11.40 9.99 -28.80
CA GLU A 141 11.01 8.59 -28.88
C GLU A 141 12.11 7.66 -28.31
N GLU A 142 13.39 7.89 -28.63
CA GLU A 142 14.52 7.13 -28.03
C GLU A 142 14.56 7.23 -26.50
N ARG A 143 14.28 8.41 -25.94
CA ARG A 143 14.24 8.62 -24.48
C ARG A 143 13.04 7.96 -23.80
N ASN A 144 11.94 7.78 -24.53
CA ASN A 144 10.76 7.05 -24.05
C ASN A 144 10.96 5.53 -24.12
N GLU A 145 11.77 5.03 -25.07
CA GLU A 145 12.23 3.64 -25.08
C GLU A 145 13.19 3.35 -23.93
N GLU A 146 14.15 4.23 -23.62
CA GLU A 146 15.05 4.08 -22.46
C GLU A 146 14.31 4.08 -21.10
N ILE A 147 13.22 4.84 -20.98
CA ILE A 147 12.36 4.84 -19.78
C ILE A 147 11.57 3.53 -19.68
N ASN A 148 11.06 3.00 -20.79
CA ASN A 148 10.39 1.70 -20.82
C ASN A 148 11.35 0.54 -20.53
N ASP A 149 12.58 0.58 -21.03
CA ASP A 149 13.64 -0.39 -20.72
C ASP A 149 14.15 -0.28 -19.27
N PHE A 150 14.24 0.93 -18.72
CA PHE A 150 14.58 1.13 -17.31
C PHE A 150 13.56 0.49 -16.38
N PHE A 151 12.26 0.62 -16.66
CA PHE A 151 11.21 -0.03 -15.85
C PHE A 151 11.04 -1.53 -16.15
N ALA A 152 11.35 -2.01 -17.36
CA ALA A 152 11.34 -3.43 -17.70
C ALA A 152 12.51 -4.19 -17.03
N ASN A 153 13.73 -3.64 -17.04
CA ASN A 153 14.89 -4.23 -16.37
C ASN A 153 14.77 -4.17 -14.84
N TYR A 154 14.17 -3.11 -14.26
CA TYR A 154 13.89 -3.05 -12.82
C TYR A 154 12.83 -4.09 -12.37
N ALA A 155 11.99 -4.58 -13.29
CA ALA A 155 11.01 -5.61 -13.04
C ALA A 155 11.57 -7.04 -13.20
N GLU A 156 12.57 -7.26 -14.05
CA GLU A 156 13.26 -8.56 -14.21
C GLU A 156 14.29 -8.82 -13.09
N ASP A 157 15.03 -7.81 -12.63
CA ASP A 157 16.02 -7.96 -11.55
C ASP A 157 15.39 -8.24 -10.16
N GLN A 158 14.13 -7.84 -9.95
CA GLN A 158 13.37 -8.19 -8.74
C GLN A 158 12.77 -9.61 -8.78
N VAL A 159 12.84 -10.31 -9.91
CA VAL A 159 12.38 -11.71 -10.08
C VAL A 159 13.57 -12.69 -10.18
N ALA A 160 14.76 -12.20 -10.55
CA ALA A 160 15.95 -13.03 -10.70
C ALA A 160 16.84 -13.14 -9.45
N ASP A 161 16.74 -12.23 -8.48
CA ASP A 161 17.64 -12.22 -7.31
C ASP A 161 16.91 -11.93 -5.96
N CYS A 162 15.89 -12.75 -5.62
CA CYS A 162 15.49 -13.14 -4.25
C CYS A 162 14.37 -14.21 -4.25
#